data_AF-A0A1C3UQE5-F1
#
_entry.id   AF-A0A1C3UQE5-F1
#
_cell.length_a   1.000
_cell.length_b   1.000
_cell.length_c   1.000
_cell.angle_alpha   90.00
_cell.angle_beta   90.00
_cell.angle_gamma   90.00
#
_symmetry.space_group_name_H-M   'P 1'
#
loop_
_entity.id
_entity.type
_entity.pdbx_description
1 polymer ?
#
loop_
_entity_poly.entity_id
_entity_poly.type
_entity_poly.pdbx_seq_one_letter_code
_entity_poly.pdbx_strand_id
1 'polypeptide(L)'
;MSKNTLAVSGGAMPSTSLTIRNLINEETGEVKVWVLKGLARREAMRTWGEITPRSLRAAVRTVADMIPEMLCAWRQRHGLPVATTLVTPFGIARDGVRRSAF
;
A
#
# COMPACT_ATOMS: atom_id res chain seq x y z
N MET A 1 -47.31 -5.95 -4.46
CA MET A 1 -45.87 -6.34 -4.41
C MET A 1 -45.24 -5.71 -3.17
N SER A 2 -45.05 -6.48 -2.10
CA SER A 2 -44.42 -6.00 -0.87
C SER A 2 -42.91 -5.90 -1.07
N LYS A 3 -42.34 -4.70 -0.97
CA LYS A 3 -40.89 -4.49 -0.90
C LYS A 3 -40.41 -4.97 0.47
N ASN A 4 -40.05 -6.24 0.58
CA ASN A 4 -39.26 -6.72 1.70
C ASN A 4 -37.87 -6.10 1.60
N THR A 5 -37.70 -4.93 2.22
CA THR A 5 -36.38 -4.40 2.57
C THR A 5 -35.80 -5.32 3.62
N LEU A 6 -35.06 -6.33 3.17
CA LEU A 6 -34.21 -7.11 4.05
C LEU A 6 -33.19 -6.15 4.63
N ALA A 7 -33.34 -5.83 5.92
CA ALA A 7 -32.27 -5.24 6.69
C ALA A 7 -31.12 -6.24 6.64
N VAL A 8 -30.12 -5.97 5.80
CA VAL A 8 -28.84 -6.66 5.87
C VAL A 8 -28.25 -6.22 7.20
N SER A 9 -28.50 -7.02 8.23
CA SER A 9 -27.83 -6.94 9.52
C SER A 9 -26.34 -6.79 9.20
N GLY A 10 -25.78 -5.63 9.53
CA GLY A 10 -24.34 -5.39 9.52
C GLY A 10 -23.72 -6.28 10.59
N GLY A 11 -23.64 -7.58 10.28
CA GLY A 11 -22.92 -8.55 11.08
C GLY A 11 -21.55 -7.96 11.34
N ALA A 12 -21.17 -7.92 12.62
CA ALA A 12 -19.94 -7.33 13.13
C ALA A 12 -18.84 -7.50 12.08
N MET A 13 -18.40 -6.38 11.47
CA MET A 13 -17.26 -6.42 10.57
C MET A 13 -16.15 -7.15 11.33
N PRO A 14 -15.61 -8.27 10.82
CA PRO A 14 -14.50 -8.93 11.50
C PRO A 14 -13.43 -7.87 11.71
N SER A 15 -12.98 -7.75 12.95
CA SER A 15 -12.05 -6.72 13.45
C SER A 15 -10.65 -6.81 12.84
N THR A 16 -10.47 -7.54 11.75
CA THR A 16 -9.35 -7.44 10.82
C THR A 16 -9.49 -6.18 9.98
N SER A 17 -9.49 -5.02 10.65
CA SER A 17 -9.32 -3.75 9.95
C SER A 17 -8.08 -3.86 9.07
N LEU A 18 -8.26 -3.70 7.76
CA LEU A 18 -7.15 -3.67 6.80
C LEU A 18 -6.32 -2.44 7.13
N THR A 19 -5.20 -2.68 7.80
CA THR A 19 -4.23 -1.67 8.20
C THR A 19 -2.87 -2.00 7.62
N ILE A 20 -2.04 -0.98 7.51
CA ILE A 20 -0.64 -1.11 7.09
C ILE A 20 0.10 -2.12 7.97
N ARG A 21 -0.22 -2.21 9.27
CA ARG A 21 0.39 -3.18 10.21
C ARG A 21 0.19 -4.64 9.78
N ASN A 22 -0.87 -4.94 9.03
CA ASN A 22 -1.16 -6.29 8.57
C ASN A 22 -0.43 -6.65 7.27
N LEU A 23 0.34 -5.72 6.69
CA LEU A 23 0.97 -5.88 5.39
C LEU A 23 2.10 -6.91 5.41
N ILE A 24 2.78 -7.07 6.54
CA ILE A 24 3.82 -8.08 6.76
C ILE A 24 3.29 -9.14 7.73
N ASN A 25 3.54 -10.41 7.41
CA ASN A 25 3.36 -11.48 8.36
C ASN A 25 4.48 -11.46 9.41
N GLU A 26 4.16 -11.24 10.68
CA GLU A 26 5.17 -11.13 11.73
C GLU A 26 5.94 -12.44 11.97
N GLU A 27 5.33 -13.59 11.67
CA GLU A 27 5.98 -14.89 11.83
C GLU A 27 6.98 -15.18 10.70
N THR A 28 6.60 -14.87 9.46
CA THR A 28 7.37 -15.28 8.26
C THR A 28 8.11 -14.14 7.56
N GLY A 29 7.77 -12.89 7.87
CA GLY A 29 8.26 -11.71 7.14
C GLY A 29 7.63 -11.52 5.76
N GLU A 30 6.70 -12.40 5.36
CA GLU A 30 6.09 -12.35 4.02
C GLU A 30 5.13 -11.18 3.86
N VAL A 31 5.17 -10.55 2.69
CA VAL A 31 4.22 -9.50 2.33
C VAL A 31 2.88 -10.11 1.93
N LYS A 32 1.82 -9.73 2.65
CA LYS A 32 0.45 -10.17 2.37
C LYS A 32 -0.12 -9.39 1.19
N VAL A 33 0.04 -9.90 -0.02
CA VAL A 33 -0.39 -9.25 -1.27
C VAL A 33 -1.89 -8.90 -1.28
N TRP A 34 -2.74 -9.70 -0.65
CA TRP A 34 -4.17 -9.40 -0.54
C TRP A 34 -4.45 -8.16 0.34
N VAL A 35 -3.64 -7.94 1.40
CA VAL A 35 -3.69 -6.73 2.23
C VAL A 35 -3.27 -5.52 1.40
N LEU A 36 -2.18 -5.63 0.64
CA LEU A 36 -1.73 -4.57 -0.28
C LEU A 36 -2.84 -4.17 -1.26
N LYS A 37 -3.49 -5.15 -1.90
CA LYS A 37 -4.59 -4.90 -2.84
C LYS A 37 -5.80 -4.25 -2.16
N GLY A 38 -6.13 -4.66 -0.93
CA GLY A 38 -7.21 -4.06 -0.15
C GLY A 38 -6.91 -2.60 0.22
N LEU A 39 -5.71 -2.34 0.73
CA LEU A 39 -5.24 -1.00 1.07
C LEU A 39 -5.19 -0.08 -0.15
N ALA A 40 -4.69 -0.58 -1.28
CA ALA A 40 -4.65 0.19 -2.52
C ALA A 40 -6.04 0.58 -3.04
N ARG A 41 -7.04 -0.30 -2.94
CA ARG A 41 -8.43 0.05 -3.31
C ARG A 41 -9.02 1.11 -2.39
N ARG A 42 -8.78 0.99 -1.07
CA ARG A 42 -9.22 1.97 -0.08
C ARG A 42 -8.57 3.33 -0.33
N GLU A 43 -7.27 3.34 -0.60
CA GLU A 43 -6.52 4.55 -0.91
C GLU A 43 -6.96 5.17 -2.24
N ALA A 44 -7.22 4.34 -3.26
CA ALA A 44 -7.73 4.82 -4.53
C ALA A 44 -9.10 5.50 -4.39
N MET A 45 -10.03 4.87 -3.66
CA MET A 45 -11.34 5.46 -3.36
C MET A 45 -11.22 6.73 -2.50
N ARG A 46 -10.31 6.76 -1.53
CA ARG A 46 -10.09 7.93 -0.68
C ARG A 46 -9.57 9.13 -1.48
N THR A 47 -8.64 8.91 -2.39
CA THR A 47 -7.90 9.98 -3.07
C THR A 47 -8.55 10.43 -4.38
N TRP A 48 -9.15 9.50 -5.13
CA TRP A 48 -9.78 9.81 -6.43
C TRP A 48 -11.28 9.52 -6.49
N GLY A 49 -11.87 8.83 -5.50
CA GLY A 49 -13.27 8.39 -5.57
C GLY A 49 -13.52 7.30 -6.61
N GLU A 50 -12.46 6.67 -7.14
CA GLU A 50 -12.55 5.67 -8.22
C GLU A 50 -11.47 4.59 -8.12
N ILE A 51 -11.78 3.42 -8.69
CA ILE A 51 -10.88 2.25 -8.76
C ILE A 51 -10.42 1.94 -10.20
N THR A 52 -10.16 2.99 -10.98
CA THR A 52 -9.62 2.84 -12.34
C THR A 52 -8.22 2.22 -12.30
N PRO A 53 -7.75 1.58 -13.39
CA PRO A 53 -6.39 1.03 -13.44
C PRO A 53 -5.30 2.07 -13.12
N ARG A 54 -5.53 3.34 -13.47
CA ARG A 54 -4.61 4.45 -13.17
C ARG A 54 -4.59 4.76 -11.67
N SER A 55 -5.75 4.95 -11.04
CA SER A 55 -5.84 5.26 -9.60
C SER A 55 -5.30 4.11 -8.75
N LEU A 56 -5.58 2.86 -9.13
CA LEU A 56 -5.03 1.68 -8.45
C LEU A 56 -3.50 1.59 -8.55
N ARG A 57 -2.91 1.85 -9.73
CA ARG A 57 -1.43 1.85 -9.87
C ARG A 57 -0.79 2.92 -8.99
N ALA A 58 -1.37 4.12 -8.97
CA ALA A 58 -0.87 5.21 -8.11
C ALA A 58 -1.00 4.84 -6.62
N ALA A 59 -2.16 4.34 -6.19
CA ALA A 59 -2.40 3.90 -4.82
C ALA A 59 -1.49 2.75 -4.39
N VAL A 60 -1.26 1.76 -5.26
CA VAL A 60 -0.33 0.66 -4.98
C VAL A 60 1.07 1.20 -4.73
N ARG A 61 1.54 2.16 -5.54
CA ARG A 61 2.86 2.76 -5.35
C ARG A 61 2.97 3.41 -3.97
N THR A 62 2.01 4.26 -3.60
CA THR A 62 1.97 4.91 -2.29
C THR A 62 2.00 3.91 -1.13
N VAL A 63 1.23 2.82 -1.22
CA VAL A 63 1.19 1.82 -0.15
C VAL A 63 2.46 0.96 -0.14
N ALA A 64 2.99 0.62 -1.31
CA ALA A 64 4.17 -0.22 -1.46
C ALA A 64 5.46 0.46 -1.00
N ASP A 65 5.53 1.80 -1.04
CA ASP A 65 6.68 2.57 -0.55
C ASP A 65 6.95 2.34 0.95
N MET A 66 5.96 1.88 1.73
CA MET A 66 6.13 1.53 3.15
C MET A 66 6.69 0.11 3.38
N ILE A 67 6.61 -0.78 2.39
CA ILE A 67 7.05 -2.18 2.52
C ILE A 67 8.53 -2.29 2.93
N PRO A 68 9.48 -1.55 2.31
CA PRO A 68 10.88 -1.63 2.68
C PRO A 68 11.14 -1.27 4.15
N GLU A 69 10.53 -0.19 4.65
CA GLU A 69 10.68 0.23 6.05
C GLU A 69 10.14 -0.83 7.01
N MET A 70 8.95 -1.37 6.71
CA MET A 70 8.35 -2.42 7.52
C MET A 70 9.18 -3.71 7.52
N LEU A 71 9.73 -4.11 6.38
CA LEU A 71 10.59 -5.29 6.26
C LEU A 71 11.91 -5.09 7.03
N CYS A 72 12.51 -3.90 6.95
CA CYS A 72 13.71 -3.58 7.72
C CYS A 72 13.43 -3.66 9.22
N ALA A 73 12.33 -3.08 9.68
CA ALA A 73 11.94 -3.14 11.08
C ALA A 73 11.68 -4.58 11.55
N TRP A 74 11.03 -5.40 10.71
CA TRP A 74 10.81 -6.83 11.00
C TRP A 74 12.15 -7.59 11.12
N ARG A 75 13.07 -7.38 10.17
CA ARG A 75 14.41 -8.00 10.21
C ARG A 75 15.19 -7.62 11.46
N GLN A 76 15.14 -6.34 11.86
CA GLN A 76 15.79 -5.86 13.08
C GLN A 76 15.24 -6.52 14.34
N ARG A 77 13.92 -6.67 14.45
CA ARG A 77 13.28 -7.37 15.59
C ARG A 77 13.69 -8.83 15.69
N HIS A 78 13.94 -9.48 14.56
CA HIS A 78 14.27 -10.91 14.48
C HIS A 78 15.78 -11.17 14.39
N GLY A 79 16.62 -10.15 14.63
CA GLY A 79 18.08 -10.29 14.62
C GLY A 79 18.67 -10.62 13.25
N LEU A 80 17.93 -10.39 12.17
CA LEU A 80 18.38 -10.65 10.81
C LEU A 80 19.20 -9.48 10.27
N PRO A 81 20.23 -9.73 9.44
CA PRO A 81 21.02 -8.65 8.87
C PRO A 81 20.16 -7.77 7.96
N VAL A 82 20.31 -6.45 8.14
CA VAL A 82 19.76 -5.41 7.27
C VAL A 82 20.94 -4.77 6.56
N ALA A 83 21.17 -5.15 5.31
CA ALA A 83 22.16 -4.50 4.46
C ALA A 83 21.49 -3.29 3.78
N THR A 84 21.89 -2.09 4.17
CA THR A 84 21.55 -0.87 3.44
C THR A 84 22.48 -0.73 2.24
N THR A 85 22.05 -1.24 1.09
CA THR A 85 22.74 -0.95 -0.17
C THR A 85 22.47 0.51 -0.54
N LEU A 86 23.49 1.36 -0.45
CA LEU A 86 23.44 2.72 -0.98
C LEU A 86 23.30 2.65 -2.50
N VAL A 87 22.07 2.85 -3.00
CA VAL A 87 21.83 3.04 -4.42
C VAL A 87 22.17 4.48 -4.75
N THR A 88 23.37 4.69 -5.28
CA THR A 88 23.74 5.98 -5.86
C THR A 88 22.98 6.12 -7.18
N PRO A 89 22.22 7.21 -7.42
CA PRO A 89 21.56 7.40 -8.69
C PRO A 89 22.62 7.49 -9.80
N PHE A 90 22.68 6.48 -10.66
CA PHE A 90 23.48 6.55 -11.88
C PHE A 90 22.75 7.44 -12.89
N GLY A 91 23.04 8.73 -12.83
CA GLY A 91 22.54 9.72 -13.77
C GLY A 91 23.06 11.09 -13.43
N ILE A 92 23.74 11.73 -14.39
CA ILE A 92 23.97 13.17 -14.35
C ILE A 92 22.58 13.79 -14.28
N ALA A 93 22.26 14.51 -13.19
CA ALA A 93 21.07 15.34 -13.16
C ALA A 93 21.11 16.19 -14.44
N ARG A 94 20.16 16.00 -15.36
CA ARG A 94 20.00 16.90 -16.50
C ARG A 94 19.48 18.22 -15.92
N ASP A 95 20.38 18.99 -15.32
CA ASP A 95 20.22 20.42 -15.14
C ASP A 95 19.99 21.01 -16.53
N GLY A 96 18.73 21.23 -16.91
CA GLY A 96 18.46 21.96 -18.15
C GLY A 96 17.17 21.71 -18.90
N VAL A 97 16.30 20.76 -18.54
CA VAL A 97 14.97 20.73 -19.19
C VAL A 97 14.07 21.75 -18.49
N ARG A 98 14.21 23.02 -18.91
CA ARG A 98 13.22 24.08 -18.71
C ARG A 98 11.84 23.47 -18.90
N ARG A 99 11.06 23.36 -17.82
CA ARG A 99 9.60 23.31 -17.94
C ARG A 99 9.18 24.68 -18.46
N SER A 100 9.11 24.82 -19.78
CA SER A 100 8.43 25.95 -20.40
C SER A 100 6.96 25.84 -20.00
N ALA A 101 6.51 26.76 -19.16
CA ALA A 101 5.10 27.10 -19.08
C ALA A 101 4.65 27.54 -20.49
N PHE A 102 3.70 26.81 -21.07
CA PHE A 102 2.64 27.29 -21.95
C PHE A 102 1.53 26.24 -21.95
#